data_AF-A0A3A5S1T7-F1
#
_entry.id   AF-A0A3A5S1T7-F1
#
_cell.length_a   1.000
_cell.length_b   1.000
_cell.length_c   1.000
_cell.angle_alpha   90.00
_cell.angle_beta   90.00
_cell.angle_gamma   90.00
#
_symmetry.space_group_name_H-M   'P 1'
#
loop_
_entity.id
_entity.type
_entity.pdbx_description
1 polymer ?
#
loop_
_entity_poly.entity_id
_entity_poly.type
_entity_poly.pdbx_seq_one_letter_code
_entity_poly.pdbx_strand_id
1 'polypeptide(L)'
;MEILLIILGILCLIVGLAGCILPMIPGPPVAYAGLLLLHFTDKAQFSTTQLLLWLAAVVLVQILDYFVPMLGSKYSGGSRWGTRGCLIGTIVGLFFMPWGIILGPFLGAFAGELMGGSKTDQALKSGLGSLLGFLLGTVVKCVMCAYFCWEFVKALV
;
A
#
# COMPACT_ATOMS: atom_id res chain seq x y z
N MET A 1 -7.08 31.32 1.96
CA MET A 1 -7.74 30.01 2.15
C MET A 1 -7.31 29.03 1.07
N GLU A 2 -7.35 29.40 -0.21
CA GLU A 2 -6.96 28.52 -1.33
C GLU A 2 -5.51 28.02 -1.31
N ILE A 3 -4.54 28.91 -1.04
CA ILE A 3 -3.12 28.55 -0.97
C ILE A 3 -2.85 27.55 0.17
N LEU A 4 -3.58 27.66 1.28
CA LEU A 4 -3.48 26.74 2.42
C LEU A 4 -3.97 25.34 2.03
N LEU A 5 -5.08 25.23 1.30
CA LEU A 5 -5.60 23.94 0.80
C LEU A 5 -4.66 23.29 -0.21
N ILE A 6 -4.03 24.08 -1.08
CA ILE A 6 -3.03 23.58 -2.03
C ILE A 6 -1.80 23.03 -1.30
N ILE A 7 -1.28 23.76 -0.31
CA ILE A 7 -0.14 23.29 0.51
C ILE A 7 -0.50 22.01 1.27
N LEU A 8 -1.70 21.94 1.85
CA LEU A 8 -2.19 20.76 2.55
C LEU A 8 -2.36 19.56 1.60
N GLY A 9 -2.86 19.81 0.37
CA GLY A 9 -2.99 18.81 -0.68
C GLY A 9 -1.64 18.24 -1.12
N ILE A 10 -0.63 19.10 -1.32
CA ILE A 10 0.74 18.68 -1.64
C ILE A 10 1.34 17.84 -0.49
N LEU A 11 1.15 18.27 0.76
CA LEU A 11 1.56 17.48 1.93
C LEU A 11 0.87 16.11 1.96
N CYS A 12 -0.44 16.04 1.70
CA CYS A 12 -1.17 14.78 1.58
C CYS A 12 -0.63 13.89 0.46
N LEU A 13 -0.23 14.44 -0.69
CA LEU A 13 0.37 13.65 -1.77
C LEU A 13 1.74 13.11 -1.38
N ILE A 14 2.59 13.91 -0.73
CA ILE A 14 3.90 13.47 -0.23
C ILE A 14 3.72 12.37 0.82
N VAL A 15 2.80 12.56 1.77
CA VAL A 15 2.47 11.56 2.80
C VAL A 15 1.82 10.33 2.16
N GLY A 16 1.02 10.49 1.11
CA GLY A 16 0.44 9.40 0.33
C GLY A 16 1.51 8.58 -0.38
N LEU A 17 2.50 9.23 -1.00
CA LEU A 17 3.66 8.56 -1.61
C LEU A 17 4.51 7.82 -0.56
N ALA A 18 4.73 8.46 0.59
CA ALA A 18 5.41 7.81 1.72
C ALA A 18 4.58 6.62 2.26
N GLY A 19 3.26 6.76 2.33
CA GLY A 19 2.30 5.71 2.70
C GLY A 19 2.20 4.58 1.67
N CYS A 20 2.53 4.86 0.42
CA CYS A 20 2.68 3.83 -0.60
C CYS A 20 3.84 2.86 -0.24
N ILE A 21 4.90 3.32 0.47
CA ILE A 21 6.00 2.49 1.00
C ILE A 21 5.73 1.97 2.42
N LEU A 22 5.10 2.78 3.27
CA LEU A 22 4.76 2.44 4.65
C LEU A 22 3.47 1.62 4.70
N PRO A 23 3.50 0.29 4.95
CA PRO A 23 2.32 -0.57 4.90
C PRO A 23 1.20 -0.17 5.88
N MET A 24 1.55 0.60 6.92
CA MET A 24 0.63 1.04 7.96
C MET A 24 -0.23 2.25 7.54
N ILE A 25 0.22 3.03 6.56
CA ILE A 25 -0.52 4.18 6.05
C ILE A 25 -1.09 3.77 4.70
N PRO A 26 -2.42 3.78 4.51
CA PRO A 26 -2.99 3.50 3.22
C PRO A 26 -2.71 4.68 2.28
N GLY A 27 -1.63 4.58 1.49
CA GLY A 27 -1.17 5.62 0.57
C GLY A 27 -2.25 6.15 -0.39
N PRO A 28 -3.00 5.27 -1.11
CA PRO A 28 -4.01 5.72 -2.06
C PRO A 28 -5.17 6.52 -1.43
N PRO A 29 -5.74 6.14 -0.27
CA PRO A 29 -6.69 7.00 0.46
C PRO A 29 -6.13 8.36 0.86
N VAL A 30 -4.89 8.44 1.32
CA VAL A 30 -4.27 9.71 1.74
C VAL A 30 -4.02 10.62 0.53
N ALA A 31 -3.57 10.05 -0.59
CA ALA A 31 -3.41 10.79 -1.84
C ALA A 31 -4.76 11.29 -2.38
N TYR A 32 -5.81 10.47 -2.30
CA TYR A 32 -7.17 10.85 -2.69
C TYR A 32 -7.76 11.95 -1.79
N ALA A 33 -7.47 11.93 -0.48
CA ALA A 33 -7.83 13.02 0.41
C ALA A 33 -7.16 14.35 0.00
N GLY A 34 -5.92 14.30 -0.50
CA GLY A 34 -5.24 15.46 -1.09
C GLY A 34 -5.97 16.03 -2.33
N LEU A 35 -6.48 15.16 -3.21
CA LEU A 35 -7.31 15.56 -4.35
C LEU A 35 -8.66 16.14 -3.93
N LEU A 36 -9.31 15.55 -2.92
CA LEU A 36 -10.56 16.06 -2.34
C LEU A 36 -10.39 17.49 -1.78
N LEU A 37 -9.28 17.74 -1.07
CA LEU A 37 -8.96 19.08 -0.57
C LEU A 37 -8.75 20.09 -1.71
N LEU A 38 -8.18 19.66 -2.84
CA LEU A 38 -8.06 20.49 -4.04
C LEU A 38 -9.42 20.76 -4.69
N HIS A 39 -10.33 19.79 -4.70
CA HIS A 39 -11.68 19.94 -5.24
C HIS A 39 -12.50 21.01 -4.52
N PHE A 40 -12.27 21.21 -3.22
CA PHE A 40 -12.89 22.29 -2.45
C PHE A 40 -12.30 23.69 -2.75
N THR A 41 -11.29 23.79 -3.61
CA THR A 41 -10.72 25.05 -4.10
C THR A 41 -11.34 25.40 -5.47
N ASP A 42 -11.57 26.68 -5.76
CA ASP A 42 -12.21 27.12 -7.02
C ASP A 42 -11.40 26.79 -8.30
N LYS A 43 -10.16 26.27 -8.14
CA LYS A 43 -9.28 25.87 -9.23
C LYS A 43 -9.58 24.49 -9.83
N ALA A 44 -10.26 23.59 -9.12
CA ALA A 44 -10.43 22.20 -9.56
C ALA A 44 -11.88 21.72 -9.48
N GLN A 45 -12.65 21.96 -10.54
CA GLN A 45 -14.00 21.43 -10.71
C GLN A 45 -13.98 19.98 -11.23
N PHE A 46 -13.62 19.04 -10.36
CA PHE A 46 -13.80 17.61 -10.65
C PHE A 46 -15.28 17.25 -10.63
N SER A 47 -15.73 16.42 -11.57
CA SER A 47 -17.11 15.93 -11.57
C SER A 47 -17.32 14.94 -10.42
N THR A 48 -18.48 15.00 -9.75
CA THR A 48 -18.87 14.05 -8.70
C THR A 48 -18.71 12.58 -9.12
N THR A 49 -18.96 12.29 -10.40
CA THR A 49 -18.79 10.94 -10.98
C THR A 49 -17.33 10.50 -11.00
N GLN A 50 -16.39 11.40 -11.30
CA GLN A 50 -14.95 11.11 -11.31
C GLN A 50 -14.43 10.84 -9.89
N LEU A 51 -14.85 11.65 -8.92
CA LEU A 51 -14.54 11.43 -7.52
C LEU A 51 -15.04 10.07 -7.02
N LEU A 52 -16.27 9.70 -7.39
CA LEU A 52 -16.85 8.42 -6.99
C LEU A 52 -16.09 7.24 -7.61
N LEU A 53 -15.69 7.34 -8.88
CA LEU A 53 -14.89 6.32 -9.56
C LEU A 53 -13.51 6.16 -8.93
N TRP A 54 -12.82 7.25 -8.61
CA TRP A 54 -11.53 7.19 -7.91
C TRP A 54 -11.67 6.63 -6.50
N LEU A 55 -12.71 6.99 -5.76
CA LEU A 55 -12.98 6.40 -4.44
C LEU A 55 -13.21 4.90 -4.54
N ALA A 56 -14.02 4.46 -5.51
CA ALA A 56 -14.23 3.03 -5.76
C ALA A 56 -12.92 2.31 -6.11
N ALA A 57 -12.09 2.91 -6.97
CA ALA A 57 -10.79 2.36 -7.34
C ALA A 57 -9.83 2.31 -6.14
N VAL A 58 -9.81 3.32 -5.27
CA VAL A 58 -8.99 3.36 -4.05
C VAL A 58 -9.37 2.24 -3.12
N VAL A 59 -10.67 2.05 -2.87
CA VAL A 59 -11.19 0.97 -2.03
C VAL A 59 -10.81 -0.39 -2.62
N LEU A 60 -10.93 -0.56 -3.94
CA LEU A 60 -10.61 -1.80 -4.63
C LEU A 60 -9.11 -2.11 -4.54
N VAL A 61 -8.23 -1.13 -4.75
CA VAL A 61 -6.78 -1.28 -4.58
C VAL A 61 -6.42 -1.57 -3.13
N GLN A 62 -7.07 -0.95 -2.16
CA GLN A 62 -6.81 -1.20 -0.74
C GLN A 62 -7.19 -2.62 -0.33
N ILE A 63 -8.31 -3.13 -0.84
CA ILE A 63 -8.72 -4.53 -0.67
C ILE A 63 -7.69 -5.44 -1.33
N LEU A 64 -7.37 -5.22 -2.61
CA LEU A 64 -6.40 -6.03 -3.33
C LEU A 64 -5.05 -6.04 -2.61
N ASP A 65 -4.55 -4.90 -2.15
CA ASP A 65 -3.27 -4.83 -1.45
C ASP A 65 -3.26 -5.57 -0.11
N TYR A 66 -4.40 -5.65 0.59
CA TYR A 66 -4.50 -6.49 1.78
C TYR A 66 -4.53 -7.98 1.41
N PHE A 67 -5.25 -8.35 0.34
CA PHE A 67 -5.42 -9.74 -0.06
C PHE A 67 -4.23 -10.31 -0.84
N VAL A 68 -3.52 -9.52 -1.65
CA VAL A 68 -2.43 -9.99 -2.53
C VAL A 68 -1.25 -10.57 -1.73
N PRO A 69 -0.75 -9.96 -0.63
CA PRO A 69 0.28 -10.57 0.22
C PRO A 69 -0.22 -11.85 0.90
N MET A 70 -1.48 -11.85 1.38
CA MET A 70 -2.08 -13.05 1.99
C MET A 70 -2.20 -14.19 0.98
N LEU A 71 -2.71 -13.90 -0.22
CA LEU A 71 -2.84 -14.84 -1.32
C LEU A 71 -1.48 -15.28 -1.85
N GLY A 72 -0.49 -14.37 -1.93
CA GLY A 72 0.88 -14.68 -2.32
C GLY A 72 1.52 -15.69 -1.36
N SER A 73 1.35 -15.50 -0.05
CA SER A 73 1.80 -16.48 0.94
C SER A 73 1.10 -17.83 0.76
N LYS A 74 -0.21 -17.84 0.51
CA LYS A 74 -1.03 -19.04 0.39
C LYS A 74 -0.78 -19.82 -0.90
N TYR A 75 -0.66 -19.13 -2.04
CA TYR A 75 -0.40 -19.73 -3.35
C TYR A 75 1.03 -20.29 -3.46
N SER A 76 2.00 -19.67 -2.79
CA SER A 76 3.38 -20.19 -2.75
C SER A 76 3.59 -21.27 -1.69
N GLY A 77 2.52 -21.90 -1.20
CA GLY A 77 2.58 -23.05 -0.30
C GLY A 77 2.51 -22.72 1.20
N GLY A 78 2.11 -21.50 1.56
CA GLY A 78 2.00 -21.04 2.94
C GLY A 78 0.75 -21.49 3.68
N SER A 79 0.95 -21.89 4.92
CA SER A 79 -0.05 -22.19 5.93
C SER A 79 -0.55 -20.92 6.63
N ARG A 80 -1.55 -21.06 7.49
CA ARG A 80 -2.04 -19.94 8.31
C ARG A 80 -0.96 -19.35 9.23
N TRP A 81 0.06 -20.13 9.58
CA TRP A 81 1.19 -19.67 10.38
C TRP A 81 2.10 -18.74 9.58
N GLY A 82 2.34 -19.04 8.30
CA GLY A 82 3.07 -18.14 7.38
C GLY A 82 2.37 -16.81 7.18
N THR A 83 1.06 -16.80 6.99
CA THR A 83 0.29 -15.55 6.82
C THR A 83 0.33 -14.68 8.08
N ARG A 84 0.18 -15.28 9.28
CA ARG A 84 0.33 -14.55 10.56
C ARG A 84 1.75 -14.04 10.76
N GLY A 85 2.74 -14.88 10.43
CA GLY A 85 4.15 -14.52 10.47
C GLY A 85 4.47 -13.34 9.56
N CYS A 86 3.94 -13.32 8.33
CA CYS A 86 4.05 -12.20 7.39
C CYS A 86 3.50 -10.91 8.00
N LEU A 87 2.27 -10.93 8.54
CA LEU A 87 1.66 -9.75 9.14
C LEU A 87 2.51 -9.19 10.29
N ILE A 88 2.94 -10.06 11.20
CA ILE A 88 3.80 -9.66 12.33
C ILE A 88 5.15 -9.15 11.82
N GLY A 89 5.76 -9.86 10.86
CA GLY A 89 7.03 -9.48 10.25
C GLY A 89 6.97 -8.15 9.50
N THR A 90 5.82 -7.82 8.91
CA THR A 90 5.57 -6.51 8.27
C THR A 90 5.53 -5.40 9.32
N ILE A 91 4.86 -5.63 10.45
CA ILE A 91 4.77 -4.66 11.56
C ILE A 91 6.14 -4.47 12.22
N VAL A 92 6.84 -5.57 12.54
CA VAL A 92 8.18 -5.52 13.15
C VAL A 92 9.19 -4.92 12.17
N GLY A 93 9.09 -5.28 10.88
CA GLY A 93 9.93 -4.77 9.81
C GLY A 93 9.82 -3.26 9.63
N LEU A 94 8.70 -2.64 10.00
CA LEU A 94 8.50 -1.20 9.99
C LEU A 94 9.50 -0.46 10.92
N PHE A 95 9.93 -1.09 12.02
CA PHE A 95 10.90 -0.49 12.94
C PHE A 95 12.34 -0.53 12.40
N PHE A 96 12.61 -1.36 11.38
CA PHE A 96 13.93 -1.56 10.79
C PHE A 96 14.00 -1.05 9.33
N MET A 97 13.37 0.10 9.06
CA MET A 97 13.40 0.74 7.73
C MET A 97 14.84 1.05 7.26
N PRO A 98 15.13 0.99 5.93
CA PRO A 98 14.23 0.62 4.83
C PRO A 98 14.18 -0.89 4.55
N TRP A 99 15.24 -1.62 4.89
CA TRP A 99 15.39 -3.05 4.58
C TRP A 99 14.33 -3.92 5.27
N GLY A 100 13.91 -3.54 6.49
CA GLY A 100 12.90 -4.25 7.26
C GLY A 100 11.51 -4.24 6.62
N ILE A 101 11.15 -3.26 5.79
CA ILE A 101 9.84 -3.28 5.10
C ILE A 101 9.80 -4.38 4.04
N ILE A 102 10.91 -4.61 3.33
CA ILE A 102 10.99 -5.62 2.28
C ILE A 102 11.26 -7.00 2.89
N LEU A 103 12.22 -7.08 3.81
CA LEU A 103 12.64 -8.33 4.43
C LEU A 103 11.72 -8.78 5.56
N GLY A 104 10.98 -7.88 6.20
CA GLY A 104 10.07 -8.18 7.30
C GLY A 104 8.96 -9.17 6.93
N PRO A 105 8.15 -8.92 5.87
CA PRO A 105 7.15 -9.87 5.40
C PRO A 105 7.75 -11.23 5.02
N PHE A 106 8.94 -11.23 4.40
CA PHE A 106 9.65 -12.44 4.00
C PHE A 106 10.10 -13.27 5.20
N LEU A 107 10.88 -12.66 6.10
CA LEU A 107 11.43 -13.32 7.30
C LEU A 107 10.31 -13.70 8.27
N GLY A 108 9.28 -12.87 8.38
CA GLY A 108 8.09 -13.15 9.17
C GLY A 108 7.32 -14.36 8.65
N ALA A 109 7.05 -14.43 7.35
CA ALA A 109 6.41 -15.58 6.73
C ALA A 109 7.25 -16.86 6.87
N PHE A 110 8.56 -16.75 6.62
CA PHE A 110 9.50 -17.85 6.74
C PHE A 110 9.57 -18.40 8.18
N ALA A 111 9.78 -17.54 9.17
CA ALA A 111 9.82 -17.92 10.58
C ALA A 111 8.46 -18.44 11.07
N GLY A 112 7.36 -17.80 10.65
CA GLY A 112 6.01 -18.25 10.95
C GLY A 112 5.74 -19.67 10.44
N GLU A 113 6.18 -19.99 9.22
CA GLU A 113 6.03 -21.35 8.70
C GLU A 113 6.89 -22.39 9.40
N LEU A 114 8.13 -22.05 9.73
CA LEU A 114 8.99 -22.96 10.50
C LEU A 114 8.39 -23.27 11.87
N MET A 115 7.81 -22.27 12.55
CA MET A 115 7.09 -22.46 13.81
C MET A 115 5.81 -23.28 13.64
N GLY A 116 5.17 -23.21 12.48
CA GLY A 116 4.02 -24.03 12.10
C GLY A 116 4.35 -25.50 11.80
N GLY A 117 5.62 -25.89 11.86
CA GLY A 117 6.08 -27.25 11.56
C GLY A 117 6.28 -27.54 10.07
N SER A 118 6.24 -26.51 9.22
CA SER A 118 6.47 -26.66 7.78
C SER A 118 7.95 -26.89 7.48
N LYS A 119 8.24 -27.63 6.40
CA LYS A 119 9.62 -27.87 5.94
C LYS A 119 10.26 -26.57 5.46
N THR A 120 11.58 -26.47 5.59
CA THR A 120 12.35 -25.27 5.21
C THR A 120 12.13 -24.86 3.75
N ASP A 121 12.03 -25.82 2.82
CA ASP A 121 11.75 -25.55 1.40
C ASP A 121 10.37 -24.89 1.18
N GLN A 122 9.36 -25.34 1.93
CA GLN A 122 8.01 -24.79 1.87
C GLN A 122 7.95 -23.41 2.54
N ALA A 123 8.63 -23.24 3.67
CA ALA A 123 8.75 -21.95 4.35
C ALA A 123 9.41 -20.90 3.44
N LEU A 124 10.46 -21.28 2.71
CA LEU A 124 11.16 -20.40 1.76
C LEU A 124 10.25 -19.99 0.59
N LYS A 125 9.53 -20.95 -0.01
CA LYS A 125 8.55 -20.66 -1.06
C LYS A 125 7.45 -19.73 -0.57
N SER A 126 6.89 -19.99 0.62
CA SER A 126 5.88 -19.12 1.22
C SER A 126 6.40 -17.70 1.50
N GLY A 127 7.62 -17.59 2.03
CA GLY A 127 8.29 -16.31 2.24
C GLY A 127 8.47 -15.52 0.95
N LEU A 128 9.00 -16.16 -0.10
CA LEU A 128 9.15 -15.53 -1.42
C LEU A 128 7.80 -15.11 -2.02
N GLY A 129 6.77 -15.93 -1.88
CA GLY A 129 5.41 -15.61 -2.32
C GLY A 129 4.83 -14.40 -1.60
N SER A 130 5.06 -14.31 -0.29
CA SER A 130 4.65 -13.17 0.52
C SER A 130 5.40 -11.89 0.13
N LEU A 131 6.70 -11.98 -0.12
CA LEU A 131 7.52 -10.84 -0.57
C LEU A 131 7.08 -10.36 -1.94
N LEU A 132 6.85 -11.28 -2.89
CA LEU A 132 6.32 -10.93 -4.21
C LEU A 132 4.93 -10.31 -4.13
N GLY A 133 4.03 -10.88 -3.31
CA GLY A 133 2.70 -10.30 -3.09
C GLY A 133 2.77 -8.89 -2.51
N PHE A 134 3.64 -8.67 -1.53
CA PHE A 134 3.87 -7.35 -0.94
C PHE A 134 4.43 -6.35 -1.95
N LEU A 135 5.44 -6.74 -2.73
CA LEU A 135 6.02 -5.88 -3.77
C LEU A 135 5.00 -5.55 -4.86
N LEU A 136 4.21 -6.52 -5.31
CA LEU A 136 3.15 -6.29 -6.30
C LEU A 136 2.09 -5.31 -5.78
N GLY A 137 1.63 -5.48 -4.54
CA GLY A 137 0.70 -4.55 -3.90
C GLY A 137 1.26 -3.13 -3.80
N THR A 138 2.51 -3.02 -3.35
CA THR A 138 3.26 -1.76 -3.26
C THR A 138 3.37 -1.07 -4.61
N VAL A 139 3.69 -1.80 -5.69
CA VAL A 139 3.80 -1.24 -7.05
C VAL A 139 2.44 -0.73 -7.53
N VAL A 140 1.35 -1.50 -7.35
CA VAL A 140 0.00 -1.08 -7.74
C VAL A 140 -0.41 0.20 -7.00
N LYS A 141 -0.15 0.26 -5.69
CA LYS A 141 -0.37 1.47 -4.89
C LYS A 141 0.44 2.65 -5.41
N CYS A 142 1.74 2.48 -5.66
CA CYS A 142 2.61 3.53 -6.18
C CYS A 142 2.11 4.09 -7.53
N VAL A 143 1.68 3.23 -8.45
CA VAL A 143 1.11 3.65 -9.75
C VAL A 143 -0.14 4.50 -9.53
N MET A 144 -1.02 4.11 -8.62
CA MET A 144 -2.22 4.87 -8.29
C MET A 144 -1.90 6.22 -7.60
N CYS A 145 -1.00 6.21 -6.61
CA CYS A 145 -0.47 7.40 -5.95
C CYS A 145 0.10 8.39 -7.00
N ALA A 146 0.87 7.89 -7.97
CA ALA A 146 1.47 8.69 -9.04
C ALA A 146 0.43 9.26 -10.01
N TYR A 147 -0.60 8.48 -10.37
CA TYR A 147 -1.72 8.96 -11.18
C TYR A 147 -2.46 10.12 -10.50
N PHE A 148 -2.70 10.03 -9.19
CA PHE A 148 -3.31 11.12 -8.42
C PHE A 148 -2.42 12.35 -8.30
N CYS A 149 -1.09 12.18 -8.18
CA CYS A 149 -0.15 13.29 -8.23
C CYS A 149 -0.22 14.00 -9.59
N TRP A 150 -0.29 13.24 -10.68
CA TRP A 150 -0.40 13.80 -12.04
C TRP A 150 -1.69 14.60 -12.22
N GLU A 151 -2.83 14.04 -11.81
CA GLU A 151 -4.14 14.73 -11.78
C GLU A 151 -4.07 16.05 -11.01
N PHE A 152 -3.46 16.04 -9.83
CA PHE A 152 -3.31 17.23 -8.98
C PHE A 152 -2.45 18.30 -9.65
N VAL A 153 -1.32 17.94 -10.24
CA VAL A 153 -0.44 18.90 -10.96
C VAL A 153 -1.16 19.48 -12.17
N LYS A 154 -1.87 18.65 -12.93
CA LYS A 154 -2.65 19.08 -14.10
C LYS A 154 -3.81 20.02 -13.72
N ALA A 155 -4.42 19.83 -12.55
CA ALA A 155 -5.47 20.72 -12.06
C ALA A 155 -4.93 22.07 -11.55
N LEU A 156 -3.62 22.16 -11.29
CA LEU A 156 -2.97 23.37 -10.77
C LEU A 156 -2.40 24.29 -11.87
N VAL A 157 -2.05 23.72 -13.03
CA VAL A 157 -1.43 24.37 -14.20
C VAL A 157 -2.48 24.66 -15.26
#